data_AF-A0A2B4SDT5-F1
#
_entry.id   AF-A0A2B4SDT5-F1
#
_cell.length_a   1.000
_cell.length_b   1.000
_cell.length_c   1.000
_cell.angle_alpha   90.00
_cell.angle_beta   90.00
_cell.angle_gamma   90.00
#
_symmetry.space_group_name_H-M   'P 1'
#
loop_
_entity.id
_entity.type
_entity.pdbx_description
1 polymer ?
#
loop_
_entity_poly.entity_id
_entity_poly.type
_entity_poly.pdbx_seq_one_letter_code
_entity_poly.pdbx_strand_id
1 'polypeptide(L)'
;MEAESIMSKYIHDIVRGIDKENERLKKSVLDFYEKLLIPVKELIVPDKLRVETNKRLQCCFKDIYWSLKVHVMFYRRIDNKRMKTEDKVSNLGIPSPRQTKQFRNQETAVHPKTKSSKKISSIERKSPEITDDLIDKTLKNVGYLGGLTDEDMIVTDAQMKDLPSCDLFEKLIDPGSKLLEMFRVVAASPKGTPRERSIQTGSKDHADRVLQMARSFLRTLNDNNTFLPKVLAKVSREENSCIGASIAVSHFLRPMYLYNRVINHKKSLGEAIIKFRTLNISDARNWKFEAFVRKTVEIQENDEKKTTKQHVGPRDLCQNCKMIFRGDKSGKGGPSFLGACAEYCPVDELLPDESKLKDSRNDSVIDHLLTRNLSRCSILFEEFENIYERCRYVTVSENDKETEAIYWEVIHKLYIFGLKPECNPYF
;
A
#
# COMPACT_ATOMS: atom_id res chain seq x y z
N MET A 1 7.24 29.80 -18.87
CA MET A 1 5.89 29.33 -19.23
C MET A 1 5.71 27.80 -19.15
N GLU A 2 6.41 26.96 -19.92
CA GLU A 2 6.19 25.49 -19.84
C GLU A 2 6.63 24.87 -18.50
N ALA A 3 7.77 25.30 -17.93
CA ALA A 3 8.25 24.80 -16.64
C ALA A 3 7.38 25.23 -15.45
N GLU A 4 6.88 26.47 -15.45
CA GLU A 4 5.98 27.03 -14.42
C GLU A 4 4.64 26.27 -14.37
N SER A 5 4.10 25.90 -15.53
CA SER A 5 2.89 25.07 -15.65
C SER A 5 3.08 23.66 -15.05
N ILE A 6 4.28 23.09 -15.16
CA ILE A 6 4.59 21.75 -14.62
C ILE A 6 4.68 21.79 -13.09
N MET A 7 5.33 22.81 -12.50
CA MET A 7 5.49 22.93 -11.05
C MET A 7 4.16 23.16 -10.35
N SER A 8 3.34 24.07 -10.88
CA SER A 8 1.99 24.32 -10.35
C SER A 8 1.13 23.05 -10.42
N LYS A 9 1.10 22.37 -11.57
CA LYS A 9 0.40 21.09 -11.72
C LYS A 9 0.88 20.04 -10.72
N TYR A 10 2.19 19.92 -10.52
CA TYR A 10 2.80 18.99 -9.55
C TYR A 10 2.25 19.22 -8.12
N ILE A 11 2.24 20.48 -7.67
CA ILE A 11 1.76 20.83 -6.34
C ILE A 11 0.25 20.58 -6.21
N HIS A 12 -0.56 20.95 -7.22
CA HIS A 12 -1.99 20.65 -7.23
C HIS A 12 -2.26 19.14 -7.17
N ASP A 13 -1.45 18.33 -7.86
CA ASP A 13 -1.57 16.88 -7.87
C ASP A 13 -1.24 16.27 -6.50
N ILE A 14 -0.28 16.83 -5.77
CA ILE A 14 0.01 16.44 -4.38
C ILE A 14 -1.19 16.71 -3.49
N VAL A 15 -1.69 17.95 -3.43
CA VAL A 15 -2.80 18.33 -2.55
C VAL A 15 -4.02 17.45 -2.82
N ARG A 16 -4.39 17.33 -4.10
CA ARG A 16 -5.50 16.48 -4.53
C ARG A 16 -5.27 15.01 -4.19
N GLY A 17 -4.04 14.53 -4.26
CA GLY A 17 -3.67 13.17 -3.89
C GLY A 17 -3.83 12.91 -2.39
N ILE A 18 -3.40 13.86 -1.56
CA ILE A 18 -3.53 13.81 -0.10
C ILE A 18 -5.00 13.82 0.30
N ASP A 19 -5.79 14.75 -0.24
CA ASP A 19 -7.23 14.84 0.04
C ASP A 19 -7.96 13.55 -0.34
N LYS A 20 -7.71 13.03 -1.54
CA LYS A 20 -8.33 11.77 -1.99
C LYS A 20 -7.94 10.59 -1.10
N GLU A 21 -6.68 10.53 -0.67
CA GLU A 21 -6.21 9.48 0.23
C GLU A 21 -6.89 9.56 1.59
N ASN A 22 -6.98 10.77 2.14
CA ASN A 22 -7.61 11.02 3.43
C ASN A 22 -9.09 10.59 3.44
N GLU A 23 -9.85 11.02 2.42
CA GLU A 23 -11.28 10.67 2.28
C GLU A 23 -11.50 9.16 2.11
N ARG A 24 -10.62 8.47 1.37
CA ARG A 24 -10.78 7.03 1.09
C ARG A 24 -10.20 6.12 2.15
N LEU A 25 -9.31 6.61 3.02
CA LEU A 25 -8.58 5.78 3.97
C LEU A 25 -9.53 5.07 4.93
N LYS A 26 -10.49 5.80 5.51
CA LYS A 26 -11.48 5.26 6.44
C LYS A 26 -12.24 4.08 5.83
N LYS A 27 -12.73 4.26 4.60
CA LYS A 27 -13.36 3.18 3.82
C LYS A 27 -12.39 2.03 3.51
N SER A 28 -11.13 2.34 3.23
CA SER A 28 -10.12 1.32 2.94
C SER A 28 -9.83 0.43 4.14
N VAL A 29 -9.77 1.01 5.35
CA VAL A 29 -9.61 0.27 6.63
C VAL A 29 -10.81 -0.64 6.86
N LEU A 30 -12.03 -0.12 6.71
CA LEU A 30 -13.26 -0.90 6.88
C LEU A 30 -13.33 -2.07 5.89
N ASP A 31 -13.17 -1.77 4.59
CA ASP A 31 -13.18 -2.80 3.55
C ASP A 31 -12.10 -3.86 3.79
N PHE A 32 -10.91 -3.46 4.26
CA PHE A 32 -9.83 -4.40 4.57
C PHE A 32 -10.18 -5.31 5.75
N TYR A 33 -10.77 -4.76 6.80
CA TYR A 33 -11.24 -5.54 7.94
C TYR A 33 -12.39 -6.49 7.57
N GLU A 34 -13.47 -5.96 7.01
CA GLU A 34 -14.71 -6.71 6.76
C GLU A 34 -14.57 -7.72 5.64
N LYS A 35 -13.86 -7.37 4.55
CA LYS A 35 -13.83 -8.20 3.33
C LYS A 35 -12.59 -9.08 3.24
N LEU A 36 -11.59 -8.87 4.09
CA LEU A 36 -10.39 -9.71 4.15
C LEU A 36 -10.17 -10.30 5.53
N LEU A 37 -9.95 -9.49 6.56
CA LEU A 37 -9.48 -10.01 7.85
C LEU A 37 -10.49 -10.95 8.52
N ILE A 38 -11.78 -10.59 8.52
CA ILE A 38 -12.84 -11.47 9.03
C ILE A 38 -12.90 -12.78 8.21
N PRO A 39 -13.11 -12.75 6.87
CA PRO A 39 -13.12 -13.97 6.07
C PRO A 39 -11.87 -14.85 6.18
N VAL A 40 -10.68 -14.25 6.33
CA VAL A 40 -9.44 -15.02 6.53
C VAL A 40 -9.40 -15.66 7.91
N LYS A 41 -9.87 -14.95 8.94
CA LYS A 41 -9.99 -15.51 10.29
C LYS A 41 -10.92 -16.71 10.32
N GLU A 42 -12.01 -16.69 9.57
CA GLU A 42 -12.97 -17.81 9.47
C GLU A 42 -12.37 -19.06 8.81
N LEU A 43 -11.38 -18.90 7.91
CA LEU A 43 -10.64 -20.03 7.34
C LEU A 43 -9.65 -20.68 8.32
N ILE A 44 -9.30 -19.98 9.41
CA ILE A 44 -8.36 -20.45 10.42
C ILE A 44 -9.14 -21.28 11.44
N VAL A 45 -8.96 -22.60 11.40
CA VAL A 45 -9.56 -23.53 12.37
C VAL A 45 -8.58 -23.73 13.55
N PRO A 46 -8.75 -23.05 14.70
CA PRO A 46 -7.71 -22.96 15.73
C PRO A 46 -7.32 -24.33 16.30
N ASP A 47 -8.31 -25.21 16.50
CA ASP A 47 -8.10 -26.55 17.10
C ASP A 47 -7.29 -27.49 16.20
N LYS A 48 -7.11 -27.13 14.92
CA LYS A 48 -6.31 -27.89 13.95
C LYS A 48 -4.93 -27.28 13.72
N LEU A 49 -4.62 -26.17 14.38
CA LEU A 49 -3.34 -25.51 14.26
C LEU A 49 -2.41 -25.86 15.42
N ARG A 50 -1.13 -26.00 15.12
CA ARG A 50 -0.08 -26.03 16.15
C ARG A 50 -0.04 -24.68 16.86
N VAL A 51 0.33 -24.69 18.13
CA VAL A 51 0.43 -23.49 18.98
C VAL A 51 1.31 -22.42 18.32
N GLU A 52 2.45 -22.81 17.75
CA GLU A 52 3.38 -21.91 17.05
C GLU A 52 2.74 -21.27 15.82
N THR A 53 1.90 -22.02 15.10
CA THR A 53 1.19 -21.52 13.92
C THR A 53 0.12 -20.51 14.32
N ASN A 54 -0.60 -20.77 15.41
CA ASN A 54 -1.57 -19.83 15.95
C ASN A 54 -0.90 -18.54 16.43
N LYS A 55 0.24 -18.64 17.14
CA LYS A 55 1.04 -17.47 17.55
C LYS A 55 1.49 -16.64 16.35
N ARG A 56 1.97 -17.29 15.28
CA ARG A 56 2.38 -16.60 14.05
C ARG A 56 1.22 -15.84 13.38
N LEU A 57 0.02 -16.43 13.35
CA LEU A 57 -1.17 -15.77 12.82
C LEU A 57 -1.60 -14.58 13.70
N GLN A 58 -1.53 -14.71 15.02
CA GLN A 58 -1.78 -13.60 15.94
C GLN A 58 -0.80 -12.44 15.70
N CYS A 59 0.49 -12.73 15.54
CA CYS A 59 1.49 -11.73 15.15
C CYS A 59 1.13 -11.03 13.83
N CYS A 60 0.65 -11.77 12.82
CA CYS A 60 0.22 -11.15 11.55
C CYS A 60 -0.92 -10.13 11.76
N PHE A 61 -1.92 -10.46 12.59
CA PHE A 61 -2.99 -9.51 12.91
C PHE A 61 -2.48 -8.30 13.70
N LYS A 62 -1.54 -8.50 14.64
CA LYS A 62 -0.90 -7.40 15.38
C LYS A 62 -0.13 -6.46 14.44
N ASP A 63 0.67 -7.01 13.53
CA ASP A 63 1.41 -6.21 12.54
C ASP A 63 0.46 -5.40 11.64
N ILE A 64 -0.65 -6.01 11.23
CA ILE A 64 -1.69 -5.34 10.45
C ILE A 64 -2.36 -4.23 11.27
N TYR A 65 -2.74 -4.51 12.53
CA TYR A 65 -3.29 -3.49 13.45
C TYR A 65 -2.37 -2.27 13.54
N TRP A 66 -1.08 -2.50 13.81
CA TRP A 66 -0.07 -1.44 13.91
C TRP A 66 -0.01 -0.61 12.62
N SER A 67 0.06 -1.28 11.47
CA SER A 67 0.13 -0.61 10.18
C SER A 67 -1.13 0.23 9.87
N LEU A 68 -2.33 -0.30 10.13
CA LEU A 68 -3.58 0.43 9.91
C LEU A 68 -3.69 1.64 10.85
N LYS A 69 -3.29 1.48 12.12
CA LYS A 69 -3.30 2.55 13.11
C LYS A 69 -2.38 3.70 12.71
N VAL A 70 -1.16 3.40 12.26
CA VAL A 70 -0.21 4.42 11.79
C VAL A 70 -0.77 5.20 10.60
N HIS A 71 -1.42 4.53 9.66
CA HIS A 71 -2.10 5.22 8.55
C HIS A 71 -3.18 6.19 9.06
N VAL A 72 -4.07 5.70 9.93
CA VAL A 72 -5.15 6.53 10.48
C VAL A 72 -4.60 7.71 11.27
N MET A 73 -3.57 7.50 12.11
CA MET A 73 -2.91 8.57 12.85
C MET A 73 -2.26 9.61 11.95
N PHE A 74 -1.57 9.15 10.89
CA PHE A 74 -0.89 10.03 9.95
C PHE A 74 -1.86 10.98 9.23
N TYR A 75 -3.01 10.47 8.80
CA TYR A 75 -4.01 11.26 8.08
C TYR A 75 -4.93 12.09 8.99
N ARG A 76 -5.25 11.61 10.20
CA ARG A 76 -6.03 12.40 11.19
C ARG A 76 -5.35 13.70 11.60
N ARG A 77 -4.01 13.78 11.57
CA ARG A 77 -3.27 15.02 11.82
C ARG A 77 -3.69 16.12 10.84
N ILE A 78 -3.90 15.76 9.57
CA ILE A 78 -4.36 16.69 8.53
C ILE A 78 -5.78 17.20 8.81
N ASP A 79 -6.71 16.29 9.15
CA ASP A 79 -8.11 16.65 9.44
C ASP A 79 -8.23 17.64 10.61
N ASN A 80 -7.53 17.34 11.71
CA ASN A 80 -7.56 18.17 12.92
C ASN A 80 -7.07 19.60 12.68
N LYS A 81 -6.10 19.80 11.78
CA LYS A 81 -5.58 21.12 11.46
C LYS A 81 -6.46 21.84 10.45
N ARG A 82 -7.01 21.13 9.45
CA ARG A 82 -7.98 21.68 8.50
C ARG A 82 -9.19 22.31 9.20
N MET A 83 -9.74 21.64 10.23
CA MET A 83 -10.81 22.22 11.05
C MET A 83 -10.36 23.52 11.72
N LYS A 84 -9.15 23.56 12.31
CA LYS A 84 -8.59 24.77 12.93
C LYS A 84 -8.34 25.90 11.93
N THR A 85 -7.96 25.62 10.69
CA THR A 85 -7.77 26.65 9.65
C THR A 85 -9.10 27.12 9.08
N GLU A 86 -10.08 26.23 8.88
CA GLU A 86 -11.42 26.61 8.42
C GLU A 86 -12.13 27.50 9.44
N ASP A 87 -12.01 27.22 10.74
CA ASP A 87 -12.53 28.07 11.83
C ASP A 87 -11.87 29.47 11.85
N LYS A 88 -10.56 29.55 11.53
CA LYS A 88 -9.83 30.83 11.42
C LYS A 88 -10.22 31.62 10.17
N VAL A 89 -10.49 30.95 9.05
CA VAL A 89 -10.88 31.58 7.78
C VAL A 89 -12.34 32.03 7.82
N SER A 90 -13.24 31.30 8.47
CA SER A 90 -14.62 31.74 8.71
C SER A 90 -14.70 32.98 9.60
N ASN A 91 -13.74 33.17 10.52
CA ASN A 91 -13.62 34.38 11.33
C ASN A 91 -13.03 35.58 10.56
N LEU A 92 -12.50 35.38 9.34
CA LEU A 92 -11.95 36.42 8.48
C LEU A 92 -12.91 36.85 7.35
N GLY A 93 -14.16 36.35 7.33
CA GLY A 93 -15.18 36.75 6.35
C GLY A 93 -14.92 36.28 4.91
N ILE A 94 -13.99 35.35 4.70
CA ILE A 94 -13.69 34.79 3.36
C ILE A 94 -14.60 33.56 3.15
N PRO A 95 -15.39 33.48 2.05
CA PRO A 95 -16.33 32.39 1.84
C PRO A 95 -15.65 31.03 1.72
N SER A 96 -16.18 30.03 2.43
CA SER A 96 -15.75 28.63 2.32
C SER A 96 -15.96 28.11 0.88
N PRO A 97 -15.02 27.32 0.30
CA PRO A 97 -15.16 26.73 -1.04
C PRO A 97 -16.39 25.83 -1.23
N ARG A 98 -17.06 25.42 -0.14
CA ARG A 98 -18.32 24.67 -0.19
C ARG A 98 -19.52 25.54 -0.60
N GLN A 99 -19.44 26.87 -0.44
CA GLN A 99 -20.54 27.78 -0.80
C GLN A 99 -20.53 28.21 -2.27
N THR A 100 -19.38 28.12 -2.95
CA THR A 100 -19.23 28.52 -4.36
C THR A 100 -19.88 27.57 -5.37
N LYS A 101 -20.32 26.37 -4.92
CA LYS A 101 -21.09 25.44 -5.77
C LYS A 101 -22.60 25.72 -5.83
N GLN A 102 -23.15 26.58 -4.96
CA GLN A 102 -24.57 26.92 -4.99
C GLN A 102 -24.91 28.16 -5.83
N PHE A 103 -23.93 29.01 -6.16
CA PHE A 103 -24.18 30.28 -6.85
C PHE A 103 -24.04 30.26 -8.38
N ARG A 104 -23.72 29.10 -9.00
CA ARG A 104 -23.52 29.02 -10.46
C ARG A 104 -24.67 28.37 -11.25
N ASN A 105 -25.82 28.10 -10.61
CA ASN A 105 -26.98 27.46 -11.23
C ASN A 105 -28.26 28.32 -11.18
N GLN A 106 -28.15 29.64 -11.28
CA GLN A 106 -29.28 30.52 -11.53
C GLN A 106 -28.88 31.58 -12.55
N GLU A 107 -28.88 31.22 -13.84
CA GLU A 107 -29.18 32.13 -14.95
C GLU A 107 -29.14 31.32 -16.25
N THR A 108 -30.30 30.79 -16.63
CA THR A 108 -30.83 30.72 -18.01
C THR A 108 -32.06 29.82 -18.01
N ALA A 109 -33.24 30.43 -17.92
CA ALA A 109 -34.51 29.77 -18.15
C ALA A 109 -35.24 30.50 -19.28
N VAL A 110 -35.36 29.86 -20.44
CA VAL A 110 -36.46 30.07 -21.40
C VAL A 110 -36.80 28.73 -22.08
N HIS A 111 -37.68 27.96 -21.42
CA HIS A 111 -38.95 27.38 -21.90
C HIS A 111 -39.11 26.60 -23.24
N PRO A 112 -40.17 25.76 -23.42
CA PRO A 112 -40.06 24.31 -23.26
C PRO A 112 -40.60 23.49 -24.45
N LYS A 113 -40.43 22.15 -24.44
CA LYS A 113 -41.44 21.21 -24.97
C LYS A 113 -41.30 19.80 -24.36
N THR A 114 -42.42 19.40 -23.77
CA THR A 114 -42.88 18.12 -23.21
C THR A 114 -42.42 16.84 -23.93
N LYS A 115 -42.04 15.82 -23.14
CA LYS A 115 -42.75 14.52 -23.13
C LYS A 115 -42.40 13.70 -21.87
N SER A 116 -43.45 13.14 -21.31
CA SER A 116 -43.58 12.38 -20.07
C SER A 116 -43.10 10.93 -20.25
N SER A 117 -42.30 10.42 -19.30
CA SER A 117 -42.30 9.00 -18.94
C SER A 117 -41.73 8.77 -17.53
N LYS A 118 -42.65 8.44 -16.62
CA LYS A 118 -42.55 7.70 -15.35
C LYS A 118 -41.19 7.59 -14.65
N LYS A 119 -41.10 8.33 -13.56
CA LYS A 119 -40.12 8.29 -12.47
C LYS A 119 -40.34 7.02 -11.63
N ILE A 120 -39.44 6.03 -11.71
CA ILE A 120 -39.26 5.05 -10.64
C ILE A 120 -38.23 5.66 -9.70
N SER A 121 -38.67 6.08 -8.51
CA SER A 121 -37.81 6.58 -7.46
C SER A 121 -36.99 5.43 -6.88
N SER A 122 -35.81 5.18 -7.46
CA SER A 122 -34.76 4.47 -6.76
C SER A 122 -34.29 5.37 -5.62
N ILE A 123 -34.69 5.04 -4.39
CA ILE A 123 -34.12 5.59 -3.18
C ILE A 123 -32.63 5.24 -3.22
N GLU A 124 -31.79 6.19 -3.65
CA GLU A 124 -30.36 6.15 -3.39
C GLU A 124 -30.20 6.10 -1.87
N ARG A 125 -29.99 4.90 -1.34
CA ARG A 125 -29.47 4.72 0.01
C ARG A 125 -28.12 5.41 0.01
N LYS A 126 -28.05 6.64 0.54
CA LYS A 126 -26.80 7.26 0.96
C LYS A 126 -26.09 6.23 1.83
N SER A 127 -24.96 5.73 1.36
CA SER A 127 -24.08 4.88 2.16
C SER A 127 -23.83 5.58 3.49
N PRO A 128 -23.92 4.86 4.63
CA PRO A 128 -23.76 5.47 5.94
C PRO A 128 -22.43 6.22 6.01
N GLU A 129 -22.46 7.41 6.59
CA GLU A 129 -21.28 8.24 6.79
C GLU A 129 -20.30 7.48 7.69
N ILE A 130 -19.06 7.31 7.22
CA ILE A 130 -18.02 6.58 7.96
C ILE A 130 -17.42 7.54 8.99
N THR A 131 -17.79 7.36 10.25
CA THR A 131 -17.32 8.21 11.37
C THR A 131 -15.96 7.75 11.91
N ASP A 132 -15.26 8.64 12.61
CA ASP A 132 -14.02 8.30 13.29
C ASP A 132 -14.21 7.23 14.38
N ASP A 133 -15.33 7.28 15.10
CA ASP A 133 -15.70 6.27 16.11
C ASP A 133 -15.81 4.86 15.51
N LEU A 134 -16.39 4.76 14.30
CA LEU A 134 -16.51 3.50 13.59
C LEU A 134 -15.12 2.96 13.20
N ILE A 135 -14.20 3.84 12.81
CA ILE A 135 -12.82 3.46 12.49
C ILE A 135 -12.05 3.02 13.74
N ASP A 136 -12.19 3.73 14.86
CA ASP A 136 -11.54 3.34 16.11
C ASP A 136 -12.07 2.00 16.62
N LYS A 137 -13.39 1.77 16.54
CA LYS A 137 -13.99 0.45 16.83
C LYS A 137 -13.45 -0.64 15.91
N THR A 138 -13.29 -0.34 14.62
CA THR A 138 -12.74 -1.27 13.64
C THR A 138 -11.30 -1.63 13.96
N LEU A 139 -10.46 -0.65 14.28
CA LEU A 139 -9.07 -0.88 14.69
C LEU A 139 -9.00 -1.71 15.98
N LYS A 140 -9.84 -1.44 16.97
CA LYS A 140 -9.94 -2.29 18.18
C LYS A 140 -10.25 -3.74 17.83
N ASN A 141 -11.22 -3.98 16.94
CA ASN A 141 -11.54 -5.32 16.50
C ASN A 141 -10.37 -6.02 15.81
N VAL A 142 -9.60 -5.31 14.96
CA VAL A 142 -8.36 -5.86 14.38
C VAL A 142 -7.36 -6.23 15.48
N GLY A 143 -7.21 -5.39 16.51
CA GLY A 143 -6.37 -5.67 17.67
C GLY A 143 -6.81 -6.94 18.41
N TYR A 144 -8.11 -7.11 18.66
CA TYR A 144 -8.66 -8.33 19.26
C TYR A 144 -8.42 -9.58 18.40
N LEU A 145 -8.44 -9.48 17.07
CA LEU A 145 -8.07 -10.61 16.19
C LEU A 145 -6.61 -11.06 16.42
N GLY A 146 -5.73 -10.11 16.76
CA GLY A 146 -4.34 -10.38 17.16
C GLY A 146 -4.18 -10.81 18.62
N GLY A 147 -5.26 -10.86 19.41
CA GLY A 147 -5.20 -11.16 20.84
C GLY A 147 -4.59 -10.04 21.68
N LEU A 148 -4.73 -8.78 21.25
CA LEU A 148 -4.41 -7.61 22.08
C LEU A 148 -5.56 -7.32 23.04
N THR A 149 -5.26 -6.96 24.28
CA THR A 149 -6.25 -6.39 25.21
C THR A 149 -6.41 -4.88 24.99
N ASP A 150 -7.37 -4.27 25.68
CA ASP A 150 -7.51 -2.81 25.68
C ASP A 150 -6.27 -2.13 26.27
N GLU A 151 -5.67 -2.71 27.31
CA GLU A 151 -4.43 -2.22 27.92
C GLU A 151 -3.25 -2.30 26.94
N ASP A 152 -3.10 -3.42 26.21
CA ASP A 152 -2.06 -3.55 25.18
C ASP A 152 -2.19 -2.47 24.09
N MET A 153 -3.43 -2.19 23.68
CA MET A 153 -3.72 -1.18 22.67
C MET A 153 -3.47 0.24 23.19
N ILE A 154 -3.76 0.52 24.46
CA ILE A 154 -3.43 1.80 25.10
C ILE A 154 -1.91 2.01 25.14
N VAL A 155 -1.16 0.98 25.55
CA VAL A 155 0.32 1.03 25.58
C VAL A 155 0.87 1.25 24.18
N THR A 156 0.33 0.53 23.20
CA THR A 156 0.70 0.69 21.78
C THR A 156 0.44 2.12 21.28
N ASP A 157 -0.73 2.68 21.59
CA ASP A 157 -1.11 4.04 21.20
C ASP A 157 -0.20 5.10 21.83
N ALA A 158 0.23 4.90 23.08
CA ALA A 158 1.20 5.77 23.75
C ALA A 158 2.57 5.67 23.07
N GLN A 159 3.04 4.44 22.83
CA GLN A 159 4.30 4.19 22.12
C GLN A 159 4.34 4.87 20.75
N MET A 160 3.28 4.78 19.94
CA MET A 160 3.25 5.42 18.62
C MET A 160 3.33 6.95 18.66
N LYS A 161 2.95 7.59 19.77
CA LYS A 161 3.03 9.05 19.93
C LYS A 161 4.42 9.50 20.35
N ASP A 162 5.07 8.70 21.20
CA ASP A 162 6.32 9.08 21.86
C ASP A 162 7.57 8.46 21.21
N LEU A 163 7.40 7.47 20.32
CA LEU A 163 8.53 6.87 19.60
C LEU A 163 9.18 7.87 18.64
N PRO A 164 10.52 7.93 18.62
CA PRO A 164 11.24 8.51 17.49
C PRO A 164 10.76 7.87 16.18
N SER A 165 10.68 8.68 15.11
CA SER A 165 10.20 8.22 13.81
C SER A 165 11.00 7.03 13.27
N CYS A 166 12.30 6.96 13.56
CA CYS A 166 13.16 5.84 13.17
C CYS A 166 12.69 4.50 13.77
N ASP A 167 12.39 4.46 15.06
CA ASP A 167 11.98 3.24 15.77
C ASP A 167 10.57 2.79 15.35
N LEU A 168 9.74 3.75 14.95
CA LEU A 168 8.43 3.46 14.38
C LEU A 168 8.57 2.74 13.04
N PHE A 169 9.48 3.20 12.17
CA PHE A 169 9.63 2.63 10.83
C PHE A 169 10.16 1.20 10.83
N GLU A 170 10.97 0.83 11.83
CA GLU A 170 11.40 -0.56 12.02
C GLU A 170 10.24 -1.53 12.33
N LYS A 171 9.10 -1.01 12.76
CA LYS A 171 7.88 -1.77 13.07
C LYS A 171 6.83 -1.72 11.96
N LEU A 172 7.03 -0.93 10.90
CA LEU A 172 6.04 -0.77 9.83
C LEU A 172 6.13 -1.89 8.79
N ILE A 173 5.12 -2.75 8.78
CA ILE A 173 4.98 -3.83 7.80
C ILE A 173 3.72 -3.62 6.98
N ASP A 174 3.82 -3.70 5.65
CA ASP A 174 2.66 -3.45 4.81
C ASP A 174 1.61 -4.57 4.97
N PRO A 175 0.31 -4.24 5.05
CA PRO A 175 -0.73 -5.23 5.32
C PRO A 175 -0.83 -6.31 4.24
N GLY A 176 -0.49 -5.97 2.99
CA GLY A 176 -0.52 -6.90 1.85
C GLY A 176 0.44 -8.09 2.03
N SER A 177 1.67 -7.84 2.47
CA SER A 177 2.65 -8.91 2.73
C SER A 177 2.21 -9.80 3.90
N LYS A 178 1.67 -9.24 4.97
CA LYS A 178 1.17 -10.01 6.12
C LYS A 178 -0.05 -10.84 5.78
N LEU A 179 -0.93 -10.35 4.92
CA LEU A 179 -2.04 -11.13 4.39
C LEU A 179 -1.54 -12.35 3.59
N LEU A 180 -0.49 -12.20 2.77
CA LEU A 180 0.13 -13.34 2.08
C LEU A 180 0.73 -14.34 3.07
N GLU A 181 1.36 -13.88 4.14
CA GLU A 181 1.87 -14.75 5.21
C GLU A 181 0.74 -15.59 5.84
N MET A 182 -0.41 -14.98 6.12
CA MET A 182 -1.60 -15.69 6.59
C MET A 182 -2.10 -16.72 5.57
N PHE A 183 -2.16 -16.37 4.28
CA PHE A 183 -2.54 -17.32 3.23
C PHE A 183 -1.57 -18.49 3.12
N ARG A 184 -0.27 -18.28 3.32
CA ARG A 184 0.73 -19.36 3.34
C ARG A 184 0.46 -20.35 4.45
N VAL A 185 0.10 -19.88 5.63
CA VAL A 185 -0.29 -20.74 6.74
C VAL A 185 -1.55 -21.55 6.38
N VAL A 186 -2.62 -20.88 5.94
CA VAL A 186 -3.90 -21.52 5.61
C VAL A 186 -3.77 -22.47 4.40
N ALA A 187 -2.89 -22.17 3.45
CA ALA A 187 -2.63 -23.01 2.28
C ALA A 187 -1.92 -24.31 2.64
N ALA A 188 -1.06 -24.31 3.66
CA ALA A 188 -0.37 -25.51 4.14
C ALA A 188 -1.29 -26.41 4.98
N SER A 189 -2.35 -25.86 5.59
CA SER A 189 -3.26 -26.60 6.46
C SER A 189 -4.20 -27.56 5.68
N PRO A 190 -4.45 -28.77 6.21
CA PRO A 190 -5.44 -29.71 5.63
C PRO A 190 -6.86 -29.15 5.80
N LYS A 191 -7.72 -29.21 4.76
CA LYS A 191 -9.10 -28.67 4.84
C LYS A 191 -10.10 -29.62 5.49
N GLY A 192 -9.64 -30.59 6.28
CA GLY A 192 -10.51 -31.42 7.12
C GLY A 192 -11.19 -32.59 6.44
N THR A 193 -10.79 -32.99 5.23
CA THR A 193 -11.11 -34.34 4.73
C THR A 193 -10.02 -35.32 5.18
N PRO A 194 -10.35 -36.54 5.63
CA PRO A 194 -9.37 -37.52 6.13
C PRO A 194 -8.28 -37.94 5.12
N ARG A 195 -8.41 -37.55 3.85
CA ARG A 195 -7.51 -37.91 2.74
C ARG A 195 -6.59 -36.79 2.27
N GLU A 196 -6.77 -35.55 2.73
CA GLU A 196 -5.91 -34.43 2.30
C GLU A 196 -4.60 -34.41 3.10
N ARG A 197 -3.49 -34.72 2.42
CA ARG A 197 -2.14 -34.56 2.97
C ARG A 197 -1.81 -33.07 3.11
N SER A 198 -1.08 -32.70 4.15
CA SER A 198 -0.49 -31.37 4.28
C SER A 198 0.37 -31.07 3.05
N ILE A 199 0.16 -29.91 2.42
CA ILE A 199 1.00 -29.48 1.30
C ILE A 199 2.32 -28.98 1.87
N GLN A 200 3.44 -29.44 1.31
CA GLN A 200 4.76 -28.99 1.74
C GLN A 200 4.90 -27.48 1.52
N THR A 201 5.11 -26.73 2.59
CA THR A 201 5.35 -25.29 2.56
C THR A 201 6.51 -24.97 1.62
N GLY A 202 6.32 -23.99 0.74
CA GLY A 202 7.35 -23.58 -0.23
C GLY A 202 7.41 -24.43 -1.49
N SER A 203 6.64 -25.52 -1.61
CA SER A 203 6.49 -26.24 -2.88
C SER A 203 5.71 -25.43 -3.91
N LYS A 204 5.79 -25.83 -5.18
CA LYS A 204 5.00 -25.23 -6.27
C LYS A 204 3.49 -25.26 -6.01
N ASP A 205 2.96 -26.39 -5.55
CA ASP A 205 1.53 -26.56 -5.24
C ASP A 205 1.09 -25.66 -4.08
N HIS A 206 1.96 -25.50 -3.07
CA HIS A 206 1.73 -24.57 -1.96
C HIS A 206 1.63 -23.14 -2.47
N ALA A 207 2.58 -22.70 -3.29
CA ALA A 207 2.59 -21.37 -3.88
C ALA A 207 1.36 -21.12 -4.78
N ASP A 208 0.95 -22.11 -5.58
CA ASP A 208 -0.24 -22.00 -6.43
C ASP A 208 -1.53 -21.86 -5.62
N ARG A 209 -1.66 -22.58 -4.51
CA ARG A 209 -2.78 -22.42 -3.57
C ARG A 209 -2.78 -21.04 -2.91
N VAL A 210 -1.61 -20.54 -2.50
CA VAL A 210 -1.47 -19.18 -1.93
C VAL A 210 -1.87 -18.12 -2.95
N LEU A 211 -1.41 -18.24 -4.21
CA LEU A 211 -1.76 -17.32 -5.28
C LEU A 211 -3.27 -17.35 -5.57
N GLN A 212 -3.89 -18.54 -5.59
CA GLN A 212 -5.32 -18.68 -5.79
C GLN A 212 -6.11 -17.99 -4.67
N MET A 213 -5.71 -18.20 -3.42
CA MET A 213 -6.30 -17.52 -2.27
C MET A 213 -6.15 -16.01 -2.38
N ALA A 214 -4.94 -15.52 -2.63
CA ALA A 214 -4.67 -14.09 -2.79
C ALA A 214 -5.55 -13.47 -3.87
N ARG A 215 -5.69 -14.10 -5.05
CA ARG A 215 -6.56 -13.62 -6.12
C ARG A 215 -8.04 -13.62 -5.73
N SER A 216 -8.50 -14.68 -5.05
CA SER A 216 -9.89 -14.82 -4.63
C SER A 216 -10.30 -13.79 -3.57
N PHE A 217 -9.41 -13.50 -2.62
CA PHE A 217 -9.67 -12.57 -1.53
C PHE A 217 -9.45 -11.12 -1.99
N LEU A 218 -8.30 -10.80 -2.62
CA LEU A 218 -8.01 -9.43 -3.05
C LEU A 218 -8.99 -8.91 -4.10
N ARG A 219 -9.72 -9.79 -4.81
CA ARG A 219 -10.74 -9.34 -5.76
C ARG A 219 -11.95 -8.66 -5.09
N THR A 220 -12.20 -8.93 -3.80
CA THR A 220 -13.33 -8.37 -3.04
C THR A 220 -13.11 -6.90 -2.66
N LEU A 221 -11.86 -6.44 -2.64
CA LEU A 221 -11.51 -5.05 -2.37
C LEU A 221 -11.78 -4.15 -3.57
N ASN A 222 -12.26 -2.93 -3.26
CA ASN A 222 -12.35 -1.85 -4.22
C ASN A 222 -10.97 -1.55 -4.83
N ASP A 223 -10.93 -1.25 -6.13
CA ASP A 223 -9.68 -0.92 -6.82
C ASP A 223 -8.92 0.26 -6.24
N ASN A 224 -9.64 1.19 -5.59
CA ASN A 224 -9.06 2.37 -4.98
C ASN A 224 -8.69 2.16 -3.51
N ASN A 225 -8.85 0.94 -2.97
CA ASN A 225 -8.45 0.62 -1.61
C ASN A 225 -6.93 0.78 -1.45
N THR A 226 -6.53 1.49 -0.40
CA THR A 226 -5.13 1.80 -0.05
C THR A 226 -4.28 0.55 0.17
N PHE A 227 -4.85 -0.48 0.77
CA PHE A 227 -4.18 -1.69 1.23
C PHE A 227 -4.24 -2.83 0.21
N LEU A 228 -4.64 -2.55 -1.03
CA LEU A 228 -4.74 -3.52 -2.11
C LEU A 228 -3.43 -3.59 -2.94
N PRO A 229 -2.72 -4.73 -2.91
CA PRO A 229 -1.58 -4.95 -3.80
C PRO A 229 -1.98 -4.90 -5.28
N LYS A 230 -1.25 -4.13 -6.08
CA LYS A 230 -1.50 -3.99 -7.52
C LYS A 230 -0.82 -5.08 -8.34
N VAL A 231 0.26 -5.65 -7.82
CA VAL A 231 1.01 -6.75 -8.43
C VAL A 231 1.18 -7.86 -7.41
N LEU A 232 0.96 -9.10 -7.85
CA LEU A 232 1.44 -10.30 -7.18
C LEU A 232 2.55 -10.91 -8.02
N ALA A 233 3.53 -11.54 -7.41
CA ALA A 233 4.59 -12.24 -8.11
C ALA A 233 4.71 -13.67 -7.58
N LYS A 234 4.85 -14.64 -8.47
CA LYS A 234 5.32 -15.98 -8.14
C LYS A 234 6.76 -16.09 -8.62
N VAL A 235 7.66 -16.42 -7.72
CA VAL A 235 9.05 -16.73 -8.05
C VAL A 235 9.30 -18.17 -7.70
N SER A 236 9.91 -18.90 -8.62
CA SER A 236 10.29 -20.29 -8.43
C SER A 236 11.79 -20.45 -8.63
N ARG A 237 12.40 -21.27 -7.77
CA ARG A 237 13.79 -21.71 -7.87
C ARG A 237 13.81 -23.21 -7.64
N GLU A 238 14.16 -23.96 -8.68
CA GLU A 238 14.10 -25.43 -8.67
C GLU A 238 12.68 -25.91 -8.30
N GLU A 239 12.52 -26.71 -7.25
CA GLU A 239 11.22 -27.22 -6.78
C GLU A 239 10.49 -26.25 -5.85
N ASN A 240 11.17 -25.21 -5.37
CA ASN A 240 10.63 -24.25 -4.42
C ASN A 240 9.98 -23.06 -5.14
N SER A 241 8.91 -22.54 -4.56
CA SER A 241 8.17 -21.40 -5.07
C SER A 241 7.61 -20.55 -3.93
N CYS A 242 7.64 -19.23 -4.11
CA CYS A 242 7.07 -18.29 -3.16
C CYS A 242 6.24 -17.21 -3.88
N ILE A 243 5.23 -16.69 -3.16
CA ILE A 243 4.35 -15.62 -3.64
C ILE A 243 4.69 -14.32 -2.89
N GLY A 244 4.92 -13.25 -3.63
CA GLY A 244 5.07 -11.89 -3.12
C GLY A 244 3.99 -10.94 -3.59
N ALA A 245 3.91 -9.79 -2.92
CA ALA A 245 2.98 -8.71 -3.22
C ALA A 245 3.70 -7.37 -3.30
N SER A 246 3.24 -6.53 -4.23
CA SER A 246 3.64 -5.13 -4.28
C SER A 246 3.22 -4.43 -2.99
N ILE A 247 4.04 -3.50 -2.52
CA ILE A 247 3.75 -2.67 -1.35
C ILE A 247 2.36 -2.01 -1.45
N ALA A 248 1.50 -2.25 -0.46
CA ALA A 248 0.09 -1.87 -0.46
C ALA A 248 -0.24 -0.98 0.74
N VAL A 249 0.13 0.30 0.63
CA VAL A 249 0.02 1.35 1.64
C VAL A 249 -0.20 2.69 0.94
N SER A 250 -0.52 3.73 1.72
CA SER A 250 -0.59 5.10 1.21
C SER A 250 0.71 5.49 0.50
N HIS A 251 0.60 6.21 -0.62
CA HIS A 251 1.74 6.72 -1.37
C HIS A 251 2.72 7.53 -0.52
N PHE A 252 2.21 8.23 0.49
CA PHE A 252 3.00 9.13 1.33
C PHE A 252 3.71 8.39 2.47
N LEU A 253 3.20 7.23 2.89
CA LEU A 253 3.85 6.36 3.87
C LEU A 253 4.75 5.30 3.21
N ARG A 254 4.52 5.00 1.93
CA ARG A 254 5.26 3.99 1.16
C ARG A 254 6.78 4.05 1.32
N PRO A 255 7.46 5.21 1.35
CA PRO A 255 8.90 5.25 1.58
C PRO A 255 9.33 4.58 2.90
N MET A 256 8.56 4.74 3.97
CA MET A 256 8.87 4.17 5.30
C MET A 256 8.71 2.64 5.30
N TYR A 257 7.63 2.15 4.69
CA TYR A 257 7.41 0.72 4.52
C TYR A 257 8.43 0.08 3.57
N LEU A 258 8.88 0.82 2.55
CA LEU A 258 9.94 0.36 1.65
C LEU A 258 11.29 0.30 2.38
N TYR A 259 11.60 1.29 3.20
CA TYR A 259 12.78 1.28 4.07
C TYR A 259 12.80 0.02 4.93
N ASN A 260 11.72 -0.22 5.68
CA ASN A 260 11.57 -1.42 6.51
C ASN A 260 11.79 -2.71 5.72
N ARG A 261 11.15 -2.82 4.55
CA ARG A 261 11.26 -4.00 3.70
C ARG A 261 12.71 -4.24 3.24
N VAL A 262 13.42 -3.18 2.83
CA VAL A 262 14.80 -3.29 2.35
C VAL A 262 15.77 -3.68 3.46
N ILE A 263 15.64 -3.12 4.66
CA ILE A 263 16.54 -3.47 5.79
C ILE A 263 16.31 -4.88 6.32
N ASN A 264 15.10 -5.43 6.13
CA ASN A 264 14.74 -6.77 6.58
C ASN A 264 15.02 -7.86 5.53
N HIS A 265 15.43 -7.48 4.31
CA HIS A 265 15.93 -8.44 3.34
C HIS A 265 17.29 -8.97 3.74
N LYS A 266 17.63 -10.14 3.20
CA LYS A 266 19.00 -10.64 3.13
C LYS A 266 19.93 -9.53 2.65
N LYS A 267 21.01 -9.28 3.40
CA LYS A 267 22.00 -8.22 3.19
C LYS A 267 22.39 -8.10 1.71
N SER A 268 22.71 -9.20 1.06
CA SER A 268 23.07 -9.26 -0.36
C SER A 268 22.01 -8.65 -1.30
N LEU A 269 20.73 -8.99 -1.10
CA LEU A 269 19.62 -8.45 -1.86
C LEU A 269 19.38 -6.98 -1.51
N GLY A 270 19.37 -6.63 -0.23
CA GLY A 270 19.24 -5.25 0.24
C GLY A 270 20.29 -4.33 -0.40
N GLU A 271 21.55 -4.76 -0.41
CA GLU A 271 22.64 -4.03 -1.07
C GLU A 271 22.45 -3.90 -2.58
N ALA A 272 22.01 -4.97 -3.24
CA ALA A 272 21.76 -4.95 -4.68
C ALA A 272 20.64 -3.96 -5.04
N ILE A 273 19.59 -3.88 -4.22
CA ILE A 273 18.50 -2.92 -4.36
C ILE A 273 19.00 -1.49 -4.12
N ILE A 274 19.72 -1.24 -3.02
CA ILE A 274 20.20 0.11 -2.65
C ILE A 274 21.19 0.66 -3.67
N LYS A 275 22.12 -0.17 -4.14
CA LYS A 275 23.10 0.22 -5.17
C LYS A 275 22.55 0.14 -6.59
N PHE A 276 21.33 -0.38 -6.75
CA PHE A 276 20.72 -0.67 -8.04
C PHE A 276 21.70 -1.42 -8.98
N ARG A 277 22.22 -2.55 -8.47
CA ARG A 277 23.18 -3.40 -9.18
C ARG A 277 22.67 -4.82 -9.34
N THR A 278 23.28 -5.55 -10.26
CA THR A 278 22.99 -6.98 -10.44
C THR A 278 23.35 -7.75 -9.17
N LEU A 279 22.41 -8.56 -8.70
CA LEU A 279 22.60 -9.54 -7.64
C LEU A 279 23.26 -10.78 -8.22
N ASN A 280 24.32 -11.25 -7.57
CA ASN A 280 25.01 -12.46 -7.96
C ASN A 280 24.20 -13.71 -7.56
N ILE A 281 23.19 -14.04 -8.38
CA ILE A 281 22.46 -15.30 -8.26
C ILE A 281 23.15 -16.37 -9.11
N SER A 282 23.77 -17.35 -8.47
CA SER A 282 24.23 -18.57 -9.16
C SER A 282 23.04 -19.20 -9.89
N ASP A 283 23.29 -19.74 -11.10
CA ASP A 283 22.31 -20.47 -11.89
C ASP A 283 21.01 -19.71 -12.20
N ALA A 284 21.13 -18.51 -12.78
CA ALA A 284 20.00 -17.67 -13.21
C ALA A 284 18.96 -18.41 -14.09
N ARG A 285 19.33 -19.52 -14.75
CA ARG A 285 18.42 -20.37 -15.54
C ARG A 285 17.41 -21.16 -14.69
N ASN A 286 17.71 -21.40 -13.41
CA ASN A 286 16.84 -22.13 -12.48
C ASN A 286 15.75 -21.24 -11.86
N TRP A 287 15.79 -19.94 -12.16
CA TRP A 287 14.83 -18.96 -11.64
C TRP A 287 13.73 -18.70 -12.66
N LYS A 288 12.48 -18.90 -12.24
CA LYS A 288 11.29 -18.54 -13.02
C LYS A 288 10.53 -17.44 -12.29
N PHE A 289 10.12 -16.43 -13.04
CA PHE A 289 9.40 -15.27 -12.52
C PHE A 289 8.09 -15.10 -13.27
N GLU A 290 7.01 -14.94 -12.52
CA GLU A 290 5.65 -14.82 -13.06
C GLU A 290 4.93 -13.69 -12.32
N ALA A 291 4.71 -12.57 -13.01
CA ALA A 291 3.99 -11.43 -12.45
C ALA A 291 2.49 -11.46 -12.82
N PHE A 292 1.65 -11.07 -11.88
CA PHE A 292 0.20 -10.99 -12.04
C PHE A 292 -0.27 -9.58 -11.69
N VAL A 293 -0.74 -8.84 -12.70
CA VAL A 293 -1.10 -7.42 -12.58
C VAL A 293 -2.61 -7.29 -12.60
N ARG A 294 -3.18 -6.40 -11.76
CA ARG A 294 -4.63 -6.15 -11.79
C ARG A 294 -5.07 -5.62 -13.17
N LYS A 295 -6.06 -6.30 -13.77
CA LYS A 295 -6.73 -5.89 -15.00
C LYS A 295 -8.24 -6.04 -14.84
N THR A 296 -8.98 -5.22 -15.57
CA THR A 296 -10.40 -5.46 -15.84
C THR A 296 -10.52 -6.71 -16.72
N VAL A 297 -11.41 -7.62 -16.33
CA VAL A 297 -11.77 -8.82 -17.07
C VAL A 297 -13.29 -8.93 -17.12
N GLU A 298 -13.79 -9.56 -18.18
CA GLU A 298 -15.19 -9.98 -18.26
C GLU A 298 -15.31 -11.37 -17.67
N ILE A 299 -16.27 -11.55 -16.77
CA ILE A 299 -16.71 -12.84 -16.26
C ILE A 299 -18.18 -13.03 -16.61
N GLN A 300 -18.57 -14.27 -16.84
CA GLN A 300 -19.96 -14.65 -17.06
C GLN A 300 -20.51 -15.19 -15.74
N GLU A 301 -21.53 -14.54 -15.20
CA GLU A 301 -22.17 -14.91 -13.94
C GLU A 301 -23.68 -14.92 -14.18
N ASN A 302 -24.31 -16.10 -14.09
CA ASN A 302 -25.75 -16.30 -14.32
C ASN A 302 -26.26 -15.68 -15.64
N ASP A 303 -25.63 -16.04 -16.76
CA ASP A 303 -25.94 -15.55 -18.12
C ASP A 303 -25.77 -14.03 -18.37
N GLU A 304 -25.34 -13.27 -17.35
CA GLU A 304 -24.98 -11.85 -17.49
C GLU A 304 -23.46 -11.67 -17.59
N LYS A 305 -23.04 -10.77 -18.50
CA LYS A 305 -21.64 -10.32 -18.59
C LYS A 305 -21.37 -9.29 -17.52
N LYS A 306 -20.43 -9.59 -16.64
CA LYS A 306 -20.01 -8.69 -15.56
C LYS A 306 -18.52 -8.41 -15.67
N THR A 307 -18.14 -7.13 -15.57
CA THR A 307 -16.73 -6.74 -15.51
C THR A 307 -16.26 -6.74 -14.07
N THR A 308 -15.12 -7.37 -13.80
CA THR A 308 -14.44 -7.33 -12.49
C THR A 308 -12.95 -7.05 -12.67
N LYS A 309 -12.27 -6.57 -11.64
CA LYS A 309 -10.81 -6.46 -11.65
C LYS A 309 -10.18 -7.61 -10.87
N GLN A 310 -9.20 -8.26 -11.47
CA GLN A 310 -8.42 -9.31 -10.81
C GLN A 310 -6.98 -9.32 -11.31
N HIS A 311 -6.07 -9.93 -10.54
CA HIS A 311 -4.69 -10.10 -11.00
C HIS A 311 -4.67 -11.11 -12.15
N VAL A 312 -4.10 -10.70 -13.28
CA VAL A 312 -4.00 -11.47 -14.54
C VAL A 312 -2.53 -11.57 -14.94
N GLY A 313 -2.13 -12.76 -15.39
CA GLY A 313 -0.78 -13.12 -15.77
C GLY A 313 -0.72 -14.58 -16.23
N PRO A 314 0.48 -15.16 -16.41
CA PRO A 314 1.76 -14.56 -16.06
C PRO A 314 2.20 -13.46 -17.05
N ARG A 315 2.93 -12.48 -16.54
CA ARG A 315 3.73 -11.51 -17.31
C ARG A 315 5.20 -11.68 -16.98
N ASP A 316 6.05 -11.16 -17.86
CA ASP A 316 7.50 -11.11 -17.67
C ASP A 316 7.90 -10.17 -16.50
N LEU A 317 9.13 -10.32 -16.03
CA LEU A 317 9.75 -9.54 -14.97
C LEU A 317 9.56 -8.03 -15.17
N CYS A 318 9.45 -7.32 -14.04
CA CYS A 318 9.56 -5.86 -14.08
C CYS A 318 10.97 -5.42 -14.50
N GLN A 319 11.11 -4.20 -15.03
CA GLN A 319 12.40 -3.74 -15.54
C GLN A 319 13.50 -3.71 -14.47
N ASN A 320 13.16 -3.32 -13.23
CA ASN A 320 14.11 -3.26 -12.12
C ASN A 320 14.64 -4.66 -11.78
N CYS A 321 13.77 -5.68 -11.77
CA CYS A 321 14.18 -7.06 -11.53
C CYS A 321 14.91 -7.69 -12.71
N LYS A 322 14.63 -7.28 -13.96
CA LYS A 322 15.47 -7.67 -15.10
C LYS A 322 16.90 -7.19 -14.93
N MET A 323 17.09 -5.94 -14.50
CA MET A 323 18.42 -5.42 -14.21
C MET A 323 19.08 -6.14 -13.01
N ILE A 324 18.37 -6.25 -11.89
CA ILE A 324 18.96 -6.84 -10.67
C ILE A 324 19.23 -8.34 -10.85
N PHE A 325 18.33 -9.11 -11.46
CA PHE A 325 18.46 -10.57 -11.51
C PHE A 325 19.06 -11.11 -12.81
N ARG A 326 19.02 -10.34 -13.91
CA ARG A 326 19.55 -10.77 -15.23
C ARG A 326 20.62 -9.85 -15.78
N GLY A 327 20.92 -8.72 -15.13
CA GLY A 327 21.84 -7.71 -15.67
C GLY A 327 21.29 -7.02 -16.93
N ASP A 328 20.00 -7.18 -17.23
CA ASP A 328 19.38 -6.66 -18.44
C ASP A 328 19.05 -5.17 -18.27
N LYS A 329 19.82 -4.33 -18.97
CA LYS A 329 19.72 -2.87 -18.99
C LYS A 329 18.92 -2.34 -20.20
N SER A 330 18.21 -3.20 -20.93
CA SER A 330 17.54 -2.85 -22.19
C SER A 330 16.37 -1.86 -22.03
N GLY A 331 15.88 -1.61 -20.81
CA GLY A 331 14.73 -0.73 -20.55
C GLY A 331 13.36 -1.35 -20.92
N LYS A 332 13.31 -2.62 -21.35
CA LYS A 332 12.07 -3.31 -21.74
C LYS A 332 11.50 -4.15 -20.57
N GLY A 333 10.52 -3.61 -19.84
CA GLY A 333 9.86 -4.35 -18.74
C GLY A 333 8.48 -3.82 -18.34
N GLY A 334 7.74 -4.63 -17.56
CA GLY A 334 6.45 -4.24 -16.95
C GLY A 334 6.62 -3.22 -15.81
N PRO A 335 5.53 -2.81 -15.12
CA PRO A 335 5.56 -1.76 -14.09
C PRO A 335 6.71 -1.98 -13.09
N SER A 336 7.73 -1.12 -13.19
CA SER A 336 9.10 -1.34 -12.68
C SER A 336 9.17 -1.36 -11.16
N PHE A 337 8.56 -0.39 -10.50
CA PHE A 337 8.64 -0.28 -9.04
C PHE A 337 7.74 -1.27 -8.28
N LEU A 338 6.42 -1.28 -8.54
CA LEU A 338 5.50 -2.16 -7.81
C LEU A 338 5.73 -3.63 -8.15
N GLY A 339 6.13 -3.93 -9.39
CA GLY A 339 6.57 -5.27 -9.79
C GLY A 339 7.80 -5.69 -9.00
N ALA A 340 8.80 -4.82 -8.88
CA ALA A 340 10.00 -5.09 -8.10
C ALA A 340 9.70 -5.38 -6.64
N CYS A 341 8.88 -4.55 -5.99
CA CYS A 341 8.47 -4.82 -4.61
C CYS A 341 7.77 -6.18 -4.45
N ALA A 342 7.01 -6.62 -5.45
CA ALA A 342 6.35 -7.93 -5.44
C ALA A 342 7.34 -9.08 -5.64
N GLU A 343 8.36 -8.88 -6.48
CA GLU A 343 9.34 -9.90 -6.86
C GLU A 343 10.48 -10.03 -5.85
N TYR A 344 10.85 -8.96 -5.13
CA TYR A 344 11.94 -9.00 -4.15
C TYR A 344 11.64 -9.90 -2.95
N CYS A 345 10.44 -9.84 -2.36
CA CYS A 345 10.10 -10.69 -1.21
C CYS A 345 10.27 -12.20 -1.48
N PRO A 346 9.72 -12.78 -2.56
CA PRO A 346 9.88 -14.20 -2.82
C PRO A 346 11.31 -14.56 -3.27
N VAL A 347 12.05 -13.63 -3.90
CA VAL A 347 13.49 -13.82 -4.14
C VAL A 347 14.25 -13.90 -2.83
N ASP A 348 14.00 -12.95 -1.92
CA ASP A 348 14.61 -12.90 -0.60
C ASP A 348 14.45 -14.22 0.15
N GLU A 349 13.25 -14.81 0.10
CA GLU A 349 12.98 -16.11 0.71
C GLU A 349 13.69 -17.29 0.04
N LEU A 350 13.81 -17.27 -1.29
CA LEU A 350 14.42 -18.35 -2.07
C LEU A 350 15.94 -18.25 -2.21
N LEU A 351 16.52 -17.10 -1.85
CA LEU A 351 17.97 -16.92 -1.78
C LEU A 351 18.56 -17.87 -0.72
N PRO A 352 19.76 -18.42 -0.96
CA PRO A 352 20.44 -19.22 0.05
C PRO A 352 20.83 -18.35 1.25
N ASP A 353 21.27 -18.97 2.33
CA ASP A 353 21.79 -18.27 3.50
C ASP A 353 22.94 -17.33 3.13
N GLU A 354 23.07 -16.20 3.83
CA GLU A 354 24.10 -15.18 3.57
C GLU A 354 25.53 -15.75 3.59
N SER A 355 25.80 -16.75 4.43
CA SER A 355 27.11 -17.42 4.49
C SER A 355 27.50 -18.13 3.18
N LYS A 356 26.53 -18.42 2.31
CA LYS A 356 26.72 -19.07 1.01
C LYS A 356 26.77 -18.05 -0.14
N LEU A 357 26.55 -16.77 0.14
CA LEU A 357 26.59 -15.69 -0.84
C LEU A 357 27.97 -15.03 -0.85
N LYS A 358 28.54 -14.85 -2.05
CA LYS A 358 29.94 -14.42 -2.23
C LYS A 358 30.21 -12.94 -1.93
N ASP A 359 29.18 -12.13 -1.63
CA ASP A 359 29.25 -10.66 -1.64
C ASP A 359 29.12 -9.98 -0.26
N SER A 360 29.33 -10.68 0.85
CA SER A 360 29.03 -10.16 2.20
C SER A 360 30.04 -9.16 2.81
N ARG A 361 30.76 -8.35 2.01
CA ARG A 361 31.64 -7.30 2.59
C ARG A 361 30.79 -6.22 3.26
N ASN A 362 31.22 -5.70 4.42
CA ASN A 362 30.62 -4.49 4.98
C ASN A 362 31.03 -3.31 4.09
N ASP A 363 30.04 -2.57 3.59
CA ASP A 363 30.26 -1.43 2.72
C ASP A 363 29.70 -0.17 3.39
N SER A 364 30.60 0.70 3.84
CA SER A 364 30.25 1.97 4.50
C SER A 364 29.37 2.88 3.62
N VAL A 365 29.37 2.69 2.29
CA VAL A 365 28.48 3.41 1.38
C VAL A 365 27.02 2.98 1.59
N ILE A 366 26.77 1.70 1.87
CA ILE A 366 25.41 1.19 2.13
C ILE A 366 24.86 1.80 3.40
N ASP A 367 25.65 1.80 4.47
CA ASP A 367 25.25 2.38 5.75
C ASP A 367 24.93 3.86 5.57
N HIS A 368 25.78 4.62 4.86
CA HIS A 368 25.52 6.02 4.56
C HIS A 368 24.23 6.23 3.76
N LEU A 369 23.95 5.40 2.75
CA LEU A 369 22.73 5.49 1.96
C LEU A 369 21.48 5.14 2.77
N LEU A 370 21.55 4.15 3.64
CA LEU A 370 20.47 3.76 4.55
C LEU A 370 20.19 4.87 5.56
N THR A 371 21.20 5.41 6.23
CA THR A 371 21.06 6.55 7.15
C THR A 371 20.43 7.76 6.45
N ARG A 372 20.89 8.07 5.23
CA ARG A 372 20.31 9.16 4.44
C ARG A 372 18.84 8.91 4.09
N ASN A 373 18.48 7.69 3.69
CA ASN A 373 17.09 7.35 3.36
C ASN A 373 16.19 7.36 4.60
N LEU A 374 16.69 6.85 5.74
CA LEU A 374 15.99 6.90 7.02
C LEU A 374 15.70 8.35 7.43
N SER A 375 16.72 9.22 7.40
CA SER A 375 16.56 10.65 7.70
C SER A 375 15.50 11.32 6.83
N ARG A 376 15.46 11.01 5.52
CA ARG A 376 14.44 11.55 4.62
C ARG A 376 13.04 11.01 4.91
N CYS A 377 12.92 9.73 5.27
CA CYS A 377 11.65 9.16 5.74
C CYS A 377 11.17 9.85 7.02
N SER A 378 12.07 10.10 7.97
CA SER A 378 11.76 10.79 9.23
C SER A 378 11.26 12.20 8.97
N ILE A 379 12.00 12.99 8.19
CA ILE A 379 11.59 14.35 7.79
C ILE A 379 10.24 14.33 7.10
N LEU A 380 10.01 13.41 6.16
CA LEU A 380 8.72 13.29 5.49
C LEU A 380 7.59 13.01 6.49
N PHE A 381 7.78 12.08 7.44
CA PHE A 381 6.73 11.74 8.42
C PHE A 381 6.42 12.88 9.37
N GLU A 382 7.45 13.55 9.87
CA GLU A 382 7.35 14.61 10.87
C GLU A 382 6.82 15.91 10.27
N GLU A 383 7.28 16.28 9.07
CA GLU A 383 6.89 17.51 8.40
C GLU A 383 5.70 17.37 7.45
N PHE A 384 5.10 16.18 7.33
CA PHE A 384 4.06 15.92 6.33
C PHE A 384 2.91 16.93 6.38
N GLU A 385 2.46 17.26 7.59
CA GLU A 385 1.40 18.22 7.81
C GLU A 385 1.80 19.63 7.35
N ASN A 386 3.04 20.06 7.59
CA ASN A 386 3.57 21.34 7.13
C ASN A 386 3.69 21.38 5.59
N ILE A 387 4.20 20.29 5.00
CA ILE A 387 4.27 20.12 3.55
C ILE A 387 2.89 20.29 2.91
N TYR A 388 1.89 19.60 3.46
CA TYR A 388 0.51 19.68 2.96
C TYR A 388 -0.05 21.11 3.01
N GLU A 389 0.07 21.78 4.15
CA GLU A 389 -0.46 23.15 4.31
C GLU A 389 0.23 24.16 3.39
N ARG A 390 1.54 24.05 3.19
CA ARG A 390 2.27 24.93 2.28
C ARG A 390 1.91 24.68 0.83
N CYS A 391 1.74 23.42 0.44
CA CYS A 391 1.22 23.07 -0.88
C CYS A 391 -0.20 23.65 -1.07
N ARG A 392 -1.08 23.47 -0.08
CA ARG A 392 -2.45 23.99 -0.13
C ARG A 392 -2.48 25.52 -0.22
N TYR A 393 -1.65 26.21 0.55
CA TYR A 393 -1.56 27.68 0.52
C TYR A 393 -1.23 28.18 -0.89
N VAL A 394 -0.20 27.64 -1.54
CA VAL A 394 0.19 28.10 -2.88
C VAL A 394 -0.80 27.71 -3.97
N THR A 395 -1.55 26.61 -3.80
CA THR A 395 -2.67 26.29 -4.71
C THR A 395 -3.84 27.28 -4.63
N VAL A 396 -3.91 28.09 -3.56
CA VAL A 396 -4.95 29.11 -3.37
C VAL A 396 -4.42 30.51 -3.67
N SER A 397 -3.14 30.80 -3.39
CA SER A 397 -2.55 32.12 -3.60
C SER A 397 -2.26 32.45 -5.07
N GLU A 398 -2.18 31.44 -5.95
CA GLU A 398 -1.82 31.58 -7.38
C GLU A 398 -0.52 32.39 -7.60
N ASN A 399 0.37 32.40 -6.60
CA ASN A 399 1.65 33.10 -6.66
C ASN A 399 2.73 32.17 -7.22
N ASP A 400 3.14 32.43 -8.46
CA ASP A 400 4.11 31.60 -9.19
C ASP A 400 5.48 31.50 -8.50
N LYS A 401 5.99 32.62 -7.93
CA LYS A 401 7.30 32.63 -7.24
C LYS A 401 7.28 31.79 -5.97
N GLU A 402 6.18 31.84 -5.22
CA GLU A 402 6.01 31.00 -4.04
C GLU A 402 5.83 29.54 -4.42
N THR A 403 5.10 29.27 -5.51
CA THR A 403 4.88 27.91 -6.02
C THR A 403 6.20 27.26 -6.42
N GLU A 404 7.09 27.99 -7.11
CA GLU A 404 8.43 27.50 -7.45
C GLU A 404 9.26 27.20 -6.18
N ALA A 405 9.26 28.11 -5.20
CA ALA A 405 9.99 27.90 -3.95
C ALA A 405 9.49 26.67 -3.17
N ILE A 406 8.17 26.50 -3.06
CA ILE A 406 7.55 25.33 -2.42
C ILE A 406 7.82 24.05 -3.21
N TYR A 407 7.75 24.10 -4.53
CA TYR A 407 8.05 22.96 -5.40
C TYR A 407 9.42 22.37 -5.10
N TRP A 408 10.46 23.21 -5.12
CA TRP A 408 11.82 22.75 -4.88
C TRP A 408 12.03 22.23 -3.46
N GLU A 409 11.33 22.79 -2.47
CA GLU A 409 11.40 22.27 -1.12
C GLU A 409 10.73 20.89 -0.96
N VAL A 410 9.54 20.73 -1.55
CA VAL A 410 8.70 19.55 -1.34
C VAL A 410 9.19 18.36 -2.17
N ILE A 411 9.64 18.60 -3.40
CA ILE A 411 10.06 17.53 -4.32
C ILE A 411 11.21 16.70 -3.75
N HIS A 412 12.17 17.33 -3.09
CA HIS A 412 13.29 16.64 -2.45
C HIS A 412 12.88 15.87 -1.19
N LYS A 413 11.79 16.25 -0.52
CA LYS A 413 11.25 15.51 0.64
C LYS A 413 10.42 14.29 0.19
N LEU A 414 9.75 14.37 -0.96
CA LEU A 414 8.93 13.28 -1.50
C LEU A 414 9.72 12.24 -2.32
N TYR A 415 10.84 12.61 -2.94
CA TYR A 415 11.63 11.72 -3.81
C TYR A 415 12.64 10.85 -3.06
N ILE A 416 12.17 10.03 -2.13
CA ILE A 416 13.02 9.15 -1.30
C ILE A 416 13.50 7.94 -2.14
N PHE A 417 14.69 7.41 -1.85
CA PHE A 417 15.37 6.31 -2.57
C PHE A 417 15.92 6.61 -3.98
N GLY A 418 15.94 7.86 -4.42
CA GLY A 418 16.50 8.20 -5.76
C GLY A 418 15.67 7.67 -6.93
N LEU A 419 14.52 7.07 -6.66
CA LEU A 419 13.54 6.61 -7.64
C LEU A 419 12.67 7.81 -8.08
N LYS A 420 13.20 8.65 -8.97
CA LYS A 420 12.35 9.55 -9.77
C LYS A 420 11.52 8.70 -10.76
N PRO A 421 10.27 9.07 -11.07
CA PRO A 421 9.10 9.21 -10.20
C PRO A 421 8.30 7.89 -10.08
N GLU A 422 8.96 6.73 -10.00
CA GLU A 422 8.27 5.42 -10.07
C GLU A 422 7.40 5.08 -8.84
N CYS A 423 7.54 5.85 -7.75
CA CYS A 423 6.75 5.67 -6.53
C CYS A 423 5.39 6.39 -6.55
N ASN A 424 5.11 7.25 -7.54
CA ASN A 424 3.82 7.93 -7.68
C ASN A 424 3.01 7.34 -8.85
N PRO A 425 1.76 6.87 -8.65
CA PRO A 425 0.89 6.45 -9.76
C PRO A 425 0.26 7.60 -10.56
N TYR A 426 0.49 8.86 -10.15
CA TYR A 426 -0.11 10.07 -10.74
C TYR A 426 0.92 11.03 -11.34
N PHE A 427 2.16 10.59 -11.58
CA PHE A 427 3.10 11.28 -12.48
C PHE A 427 3.19 10.60 -13.83
#